data_AF-A0A084T0P8-F1
#
_entry.id   AF-A0A084T0P8-F1
#
_cell.length_a   1.000
_cell.length_b   1.000
_cell.length_c   1.000
_cell.angle_alpha   90.00
_cell.angle_beta   90.00
_cell.angle_gamma   90.00
#
_symmetry.space_group_name_H-M   'P 1'
#
loop_
_entity.id
_entity.type
_entity.pdbx_description
1 polymer ?
#
loop_
_entity_poly.entity_id
_entity_poly.type
_entity_poly.pdbx_seq_one_letter_code
_entity_poly.pdbx_strand_id
1 'polypeptide(L)'
;MAKRYFRLVDDVYTPGRWELGSPLDEREQEIRTWLFERGEPTHVEGRIRIPIYAPGKALDFTLLAGSSIPVVHDRVAAVFAALAPGDVQLIPVEVDGQREPYILLNITRVVKCIDDEASDEVRYVTPAHGLPDQIGEYRSVIGMRIDPTKVGDAQVFRTWGWVAIVVSEVIKESLEELGATGPKFKEVTGPSTISAEERARDRKSRELLETAATAREAAWRTLGSLDKEVFMPIAMSGSWPGQRQLWSVIRCEAGRTLLVTHGLSDPFIERLEPSTGFGLELALEVDAAVKDISKGWPLMLLDRVADEVAEHEHVRESVKAGLFSMEVSGKGMPKSLVTQEGRVAVLLGVESRTLPSHFSTPYGEVKLVTVKVLLPSELAYLLEHGAEGQAVLARLFAENGEEHLSRLKRKPVA
;
A
#
# COMPACT_ATOMS: atom_id res chain seq x y z
N MET A 1 -35.16 -21.25 -4.23
CA MET A 1 -34.47 -19.95 -4.04
C MET A 1 -32.99 -20.16 -4.30
N ALA A 2 -32.25 -19.17 -4.78
CA ALA A 2 -30.80 -19.29 -4.92
C ALA A 2 -30.17 -19.43 -3.52
N LYS A 3 -29.20 -20.34 -3.35
CA LYS A 3 -28.48 -20.50 -2.07
C LYS A 3 -27.72 -19.21 -1.76
N ARG A 4 -27.90 -18.68 -0.54
CA ARG A 4 -27.17 -17.52 -0.03
C ARG A 4 -26.03 -17.96 0.87
N TYR A 5 -24.94 -17.18 0.82
CA TYR A 5 -23.73 -17.43 1.59
C TYR A 5 -23.19 -16.14 2.20
N PHE A 6 -22.55 -16.30 3.34
CA PHE A 6 -22.08 -15.20 4.17
C PHE A 6 -20.64 -15.45 4.59
N ARG A 7 -19.77 -14.45 4.42
CA ARG A 7 -18.47 -14.45 5.06
C ARG A 7 -18.67 -14.29 6.57
N LEU A 8 -18.14 -15.25 7.32
CA LEU A 8 -18.12 -15.26 8.77
C LEU A 8 -16.80 -14.65 9.26
N VAL A 9 -16.90 -13.61 10.08
CA VAL A 9 -15.76 -12.94 10.74
C VAL A 9 -16.08 -12.74 12.21
N ASP A 10 -15.08 -12.40 13.01
CA ASP A 10 -15.31 -11.94 14.39
C ASP A 10 -15.81 -10.49 14.41
N ASP A 11 -16.72 -10.18 15.33
CA ASP A 11 -17.16 -8.81 15.58
C ASP A 11 -16.19 -8.11 16.53
N VAL A 12 -15.13 -7.55 15.94
CA VAL A 12 -14.08 -6.80 16.65
C VAL A 12 -14.60 -5.56 17.39
N TYR A 13 -15.81 -5.09 17.09
CA TYR A 13 -16.41 -3.92 17.74
C TYR A 13 -17.21 -4.27 19.00
N THR A 14 -17.28 -5.55 19.38
CA THR A 14 -17.94 -5.99 20.63
C THR A 14 -17.23 -5.36 21.83
N PRO A 15 -17.91 -4.49 22.61
CA PRO A 15 -17.28 -3.79 23.73
C PRO A 15 -16.76 -4.77 24.79
N GLY A 16 -15.49 -4.61 25.17
CA GLY A 16 -14.87 -5.42 26.21
C GLY A 16 -14.68 -6.89 25.85
N ARG A 17 -14.68 -7.27 24.55
CA ARG A 17 -14.35 -8.63 24.13
C ARG A 17 -12.93 -9.03 24.56
N TRP A 18 -12.74 -10.32 24.78
CA TRP A 18 -11.39 -10.88 24.87
C TRP A 18 -10.68 -10.93 23.51
N GLU A 19 -9.38 -11.19 23.54
CA GLU A 19 -8.62 -11.66 22.38
C GLU A 19 -7.88 -12.95 22.76
N LEU A 20 -7.95 -13.94 21.88
CA LEU A 20 -7.31 -15.24 22.07
C LEU A 20 -5.98 -15.27 21.32
N GLY A 21 -4.95 -15.80 21.97
CA GLY A 21 -3.61 -15.95 21.40
C GLY A 21 -3.41 -17.24 20.62
N SER A 22 -2.17 -17.48 20.20
CA SER A 22 -1.77 -18.68 19.43
C SER A 22 -1.99 -19.98 20.23
N PRO A 23 -2.40 -21.08 19.58
CA PRO A 23 -2.57 -22.36 20.25
C PRO A 23 -1.24 -22.93 20.74
N LEU A 24 -1.22 -23.49 21.94
CA LEU A 24 -0.06 -24.10 22.58
C LEU A 24 -0.26 -25.61 22.74
N ASP A 25 0.83 -26.37 22.59
CA ASP A 25 0.86 -27.79 22.92
C ASP A 25 1.06 -28.03 24.43
N GLU A 26 1.10 -29.30 24.84
CA GLU A 26 1.32 -29.70 26.25
C GLU A 26 2.67 -29.25 26.84
N ARG A 27 3.62 -28.83 26.00
CA ARG A 27 4.94 -28.32 26.38
C ARG A 27 4.99 -26.79 26.35
N GLU A 28 3.83 -26.13 26.24
CA GLU A 28 3.68 -24.69 26.09
C GLU A 28 4.37 -24.12 24.84
N GLN A 29 4.55 -24.94 23.79
CA GLN A 29 5.11 -24.50 22.52
C GLN A 29 4.00 -24.12 21.55
N GLU A 30 4.21 -23.03 20.81
CA GLU A 30 3.24 -22.59 19.80
C GLU A 30 3.06 -23.64 18.70
N ILE A 31 1.81 -24.07 18.53
CA ILE A 31 1.38 -24.90 17.42
C ILE A 31 1.24 -23.98 16.20
N ARG A 32 1.85 -24.40 15.09
CA ARG A 32 1.84 -23.61 13.85
C ARG A 32 0.40 -23.49 13.31
N THR A 33 -0.14 -22.28 13.34
CA THR A 33 -1.52 -21.95 12.95
C THR A 33 -1.88 -22.37 11.52
N TRP A 34 -0.92 -22.32 10.59
CA TRP A 34 -1.15 -22.72 9.19
C TRP A 34 -1.68 -24.15 9.05
N LEU A 35 -1.42 -25.04 10.03
CA LEU A 35 -1.97 -26.41 10.07
C LEU A 35 -3.50 -26.44 9.99
N PHE A 36 -4.17 -25.45 10.59
CA PHE A 36 -5.64 -25.34 10.66
C PHE A 36 -6.25 -24.48 9.54
N GLU A 37 -5.42 -23.99 8.61
CA GLU A 37 -5.83 -23.10 7.51
C GLU A 37 -5.76 -23.76 6.13
N ARG A 38 -5.17 -24.96 6.05
CA ARG A 38 -5.02 -25.73 4.79
C ARG A 38 -6.33 -26.22 4.18
N GLY A 39 -7.39 -26.30 4.99
CA GLY A 39 -8.65 -26.89 4.57
C GLY A 39 -8.60 -28.40 4.44
N GLU A 40 -7.89 -29.06 5.35
CA GLU A 40 -7.79 -30.51 5.47
C GLU A 40 -7.92 -30.89 6.96
N PRO A 41 -8.40 -32.10 7.30
CA PRO A 41 -8.31 -32.61 8.67
C PRO A 41 -6.85 -32.64 9.13
N THR A 42 -6.60 -32.20 10.36
CA THR A 42 -5.26 -32.20 10.97
C THR A 42 -5.21 -33.15 12.15
N HIS A 43 -4.07 -33.83 12.30
CA HIS A 43 -3.78 -34.58 13.51
C HIS A 43 -3.05 -33.67 14.49
N VAL A 44 -3.58 -33.55 15.70
CA VAL A 44 -2.90 -32.88 16.80
C VAL A 44 -2.75 -33.88 17.94
N GLU A 45 -1.52 -34.06 18.38
CA GLU A 45 -1.21 -34.91 19.53
C GLU A 45 -1.37 -34.11 20.82
N GLY A 46 -1.98 -34.74 21.83
CA GLY A 46 -2.14 -34.14 23.15
C GLY A 46 -3.20 -33.04 23.22
N ARG A 47 -3.24 -32.35 24.36
CA ARG A 47 -4.17 -31.24 24.61
C ARG A 47 -3.65 -29.94 24.00
N ILE A 48 -4.58 -29.17 23.43
CA ILE A 48 -4.31 -27.81 22.95
C ILE A 48 -4.80 -26.82 23.99
N ARG A 49 -3.93 -25.90 24.40
CA ARG A 49 -4.24 -24.78 25.28
C ARG A 49 -4.29 -23.48 24.48
N ILE A 50 -5.32 -22.66 24.69
CA ILE A 50 -5.47 -21.35 24.05
C ILE A 50 -5.30 -20.26 25.11
N PRO A 51 -4.21 -19.49 25.07
CA PRO A 51 -3.99 -18.39 26.00
C PRO A 51 -4.92 -17.21 25.67
N ILE A 52 -5.23 -16.41 26.68
CA ILE A 52 -5.92 -15.13 26.50
C ILE A 52 -4.85 -14.04 26.30
N TYR A 53 -4.81 -13.47 25.10
CA TYR A 53 -3.89 -12.39 24.75
C TYR A 53 -4.32 -11.06 25.36
N ALA A 54 -5.62 -10.73 25.27
CA ALA A 54 -6.22 -9.58 25.93
C ALA A 54 -7.42 -10.03 26.77
N PRO A 55 -7.41 -9.83 28.10
CA PRO A 55 -8.53 -10.17 28.97
C PRO A 55 -9.82 -9.43 28.58
N GLY A 56 -10.95 -10.12 28.66
CA GLY A 56 -12.25 -9.53 28.36
C GLY A 56 -13.41 -10.51 28.56
N LYS A 57 -14.58 -10.12 28.08
CA LYS A 57 -15.80 -10.94 28.05
C LYS A 57 -15.60 -12.11 27.09
N ALA A 58 -15.83 -13.32 27.60
CA ALA A 58 -15.87 -14.55 26.81
C ALA A 58 -16.99 -14.50 25.77
N LEU A 59 -16.73 -15.04 24.59
CA LEU A 59 -17.65 -15.03 23.44
C LEU A 59 -17.83 -16.45 22.89
N ASP A 60 -19.00 -16.73 22.33
CA ASP A 60 -19.31 -18.03 21.74
C ASP A 60 -18.53 -18.31 20.44
N PHE A 61 -18.07 -17.26 19.75
CA PHE A 61 -17.24 -17.33 18.55
C PHE A 61 -16.12 -16.29 18.60
N THR A 62 -14.87 -16.70 18.35
CA THR A 62 -13.72 -15.80 18.25
C THR A 62 -12.70 -16.35 17.26
N LEU A 63 -12.14 -15.49 16.41
CA LEU A 63 -10.95 -15.83 15.62
C LEU A 63 -9.70 -15.59 16.45
N LEU A 64 -8.73 -16.51 16.41
CA LEU A 64 -7.45 -16.31 17.08
C LEU A 64 -6.72 -15.10 16.49
N ALA A 65 -6.08 -14.30 17.35
CA ALA A 65 -5.41 -13.06 16.96
C ALA A 65 -4.41 -13.30 15.82
N GLY A 66 -4.55 -12.52 14.74
CA GLY A 66 -3.68 -12.61 13.56
C GLY A 66 -3.89 -13.84 12.68
N SER A 67 -4.96 -14.61 12.87
CA SER A 67 -5.27 -15.78 12.03
C SER A 67 -6.76 -15.87 11.65
N SER A 68 -7.09 -16.84 10.81
CA SER A 68 -8.47 -17.14 10.39
C SER A 68 -8.97 -18.44 11.00
N ILE A 69 -8.63 -18.70 12.26
CA ILE A 69 -8.95 -19.95 12.97
C ILE A 69 -10.03 -19.66 14.02
N PRO A 70 -11.24 -20.23 13.88
CA PRO A 70 -12.28 -20.05 14.88
C PRO A 70 -12.05 -20.94 16.10
N VAL A 71 -12.15 -20.33 17.28
CA VAL A 71 -12.40 -21.00 18.55
C VAL A 71 -13.81 -20.66 18.97
N VAL A 72 -14.60 -21.68 19.26
CA VAL A 72 -16.04 -21.57 19.50
C VAL A 72 -16.45 -22.31 20.76
N HIS A 73 -17.47 -21.81 21.45
CA HIS A 73 -18.10 -22.53 22.55
C HIS A 73 -18.82 -23.79 22.04
N ASP A 74 -18.98 -24.82 22.87
CA ASP A 74 -19.59 -26.10 22.49
C ASP A 74 -20.96 -26.01 21.79
N ARG A 75 -21.84 -25.09 22.22
CA ARG A 75 -23.14 -24.84 21.62
C ARG A 75 -23.04 -24.39 20.16
N VAL A 76 -22.02 -23.59 19.83
CA VAL A 76 -21.76 -23.16 18.44
C VAL A 76 -21.16 -24.33 17.67
N ALA A 77 -20.22 -25.07 18.25
CA ALA A 77 -19.67 -26.27 17.62
C ALA A 77 -20.75 -27.31 17.29
N ALA A 78 -21.76 -27.48 18.14
CA ALA A 78 -22.88 -28.40 17.93
C ALA A 78 -23.70 -28.03 16.69
N VAL A 79 -23.88 -26.73 16.39
CA VAL A 79 -24.53 -26.26 15.16
C VAL A 79 -23.74 -26.70 13.93
N PHE A 80 -22.41 -26.50 13.93
CA PHE A 80 -21.55 -26.94 12.83
C PHE A 80 -21.51 -28.47 12.68
N ALA A 81 -21.48 -29.22 13.79
CA ALA A 81 -21.52 -30.68 13.77
C ALA A 81 -22.82 -31.21 13.14
N ALA A 82 -23.95 -30.58 13.44
CA ALA A 82 -25.25 -31.00 12.95
C ALA A 82 -25.47 -30.65 11.47
N LEU A 83 -25.08 -29.43 11.08
CA LEU A 83 -25.39 -28.89 9.76
C LEU A 83 -24.28 -29.15 8.73
N ALA A 84 -23.03 -29.29 9.16
CA ALA A 84 -21.86 -29.37 8.30
C ALA A 84 -20.86 -30.47 8.71
N PRO A 85 -21.29 -31.70 9.05
CA PRO A 85 -20.40 -32.73 9.60
C PRO A 85 -19.24 -33.14 8.69
N GLY A 86 -19.38 -32.96 7.37
CA GLY A 86 -18.33 -33.26 6.39
C GLY A 86 -17.39 -32.10 6.07
N ASP A 87 -17.70 -30.89 6.56
CA ASP A 87 -16.95 -29.67 6.24
C ASP A 87 -16.08 -29.18 7.41
N VAL A 88 -16.22 -29.78 8.60
CA VAL A 88 -15.50 -29.38 9.81
C VAL A 88 -14.90 -30.58 10.54
N GLN A 89 -13.78 -30.32 11.21
CA GLN A 89 -13.23 -31.15 12.26
C GLN A 89 -13.26 -30.36 13.57
N LEU A 90 -13.86 -30.96 14.61
CA LEU A 90 -13.95 -30.38 15.94
C LEU A 90 -12.78 -30.84 16.80
N ILE A 91 -11.95 -29.92 17.26
CA ILE A 91 -10.79 -30.20 18.11
C ILE A 91 -11.01 -29.56 19.48
N PRO A 92 -11.23 -30.34 20.55
CA PRO A 92 -11.39 -29.79 21.90
C PRO A 92 -10.14 -29.02 22.36
N VAL A 93 -10.34 -27.87 23.00
CA VAL A 93 -9.25 -27.03 23.51
C VAL A 93 -9.53 -26.52 24.93
N GLU A 94 -8.47 -26.24 25.68
CA GLU A 94 -8.54 -25.60 26.99
C GLU A 94 -8.25 -24.11 26.84
N VAL A 95 -9.24 -23.24 27.05
CA VAL A 95 -9.04 -21.78 27.03
C VAL A 95 -8.71 -21.29 28.45
N ASP A 96 -7.67 -20.47 28.57
CA ASP A 96 -7.19 -20.01 29.86
C ASP A 96 -8.28 -19.35 30.71
N GLY A 97 -8.40 -19.81 31.96
CA GLY A 97 -9.38 -19.29 32.93
C GLY A 97 -10.83 -19.65 32.63
N GLN A 98 -11.13 -20.38 31.55
CA GLN A 98 -12.48 -20.84 31.22
C GLN A 98 -12.71 -22.26 31.71
N ARG A 99 -13.87 -22.49 32.31
CA ARG A 99 -14.33 -23.84 32.72
C ARG A 99 -15.27 -24.46 31.70
N GLU A 100 -15.89 -23.63 30.88
CA GLU A 100 -16.78 -24.07 29.80
C GLU A 100 -15.97 -24.67 28.65
N PRO A 101 -16.50 -25.68 27.96
CA PRO A 101 -15.80 -26.35 26.86
C PRO A 101 -15.75 -25.47 25.60
N TYR A 102 -14.55 -25.30 25.06
CA TYR A 102 -14.30 -24.64 23.78
C TYR A 102 -13.70 -25.63 22.77
N ILE A 103 -13.96 -25.35 21.50
CA ILE A 103 -13.54 -26.16 20.36
C ILE A 103 -12.86 -25.25 19.35
N LEU A 104 -11.68 -25.67 18.88
CA LEU A 104 -11.09 -25.13 17.66
C LEU A 104 -11.80 -25.78 16.47
N LEU A 105 -12.45 -24.95 15.66
CA LEU A 105 -13.20 -25.37 14.48
C LEU A 105 -12.26 -25.40 13.27
N ASN A 106 -11.69 -26.56 12.98
CA ASN A 106 -10.90 -26.73 11.76
C ASN A 106 -11.85 -26.91 10.57
N ILE A 107 -11.89 -25.94 9.65
CA ILE A 107 -12.71 -26.00 8.45
C ILE A 107 -11.95 -26.78 7.40
N THR A 108 -12.44 -27.96 7.01
CA THR A 108 -11.72 -28.96 6.22
C THR A 108 -12.09 -28.94 4.74
N ARG A 109 -12.64 -27.81 4.26
CA ARG A 109 -13.08 -27.66 2.88
C ARG A 109 -12.57 -26.37 2.28
N VAL A 110 -11.91 -26.46 1.12
CA VAL A 110 -11.49 -25.31 0.32
C VAL A 110 -12.26 -25.29 -0.98
N VAL A 111 -12.82 -24.14 -1.35
CA VAL A 111 -13.62 -23.98 -2.56
C VAL A 111 -13.10 -22.81 -3.39
N LYS A 112 -12.80 -23.06 -4.67
CA LYS A 112 -12.47 -22.02 -5.65
C LYS A 112 -13.73 -21.41 -6.25
N CYS A 113 -14.40 -20.56 -5.48
CA CYS A 113 -15.69 -19.97 -5.85
C CYS A 113 -15.72 -18.44 -5.89
N ILE A 114 -14.62 -17.74 -5.60
CA ILE A 114 -14.61 -16.27 -5.74
C ILE A 114 -14.95 -15.91 -7.19
N ASP A 115 -15.88 -14.97 -7.33
CA ASP A 115 -16.30 -14.44 -8.62
C ASP A 115 -15.59 -13.10 -8.84
N ASP A 116 -14.55 -13.15 -9.66
CA ASP A 116 -13.73 -11.98 -10.00
C ASP A 116 -14.55 -10.87 -10.66
N GLU A 117 -15.57 -11.23 -11.44
CA GLU A 117 -16.39 -10.28 -12.17
C GLU A 117 -17.52 -9.71 -11.31
N ALA A 118 -17.98 -10.44 -10.31
CA ALA A 118 -19.00 -9.93 -9.38
C ALA A 118 -18.41 -9.21 -8.16
N SER A 119 -17.14 -9.44 -7.83
CA SER A 119 -16.45 -8.73 -6.75
C SER A 119 -16.16 -7.28 -7.13
N ASP A 120 -16.06 -6.40 -6.12
CA ASP A 120 -15.78 -4.97 -6.35
C ASP A 120 -14.38 -4.79 -6.98
N GLU A 121 -13.39 -5.48 -6.42
CA GLU A 121 -12.03 -5.50 -6.95
C GLU A 121 -11.36 -6.86 -6.72
N VAL A 122 -10.72 -7.39 -7.76
CA VAL A 122 -9.78 -8.51 -7.65
C VAL A 122 -8.43 -8.11 -8.23
N ARG A 123 -7.37 -8.44 -7.50
CA ARG A 123 -5.98 -8.24 -7.91
C ARG A 123 -5.19 -9.51 -7.71
N TYR A 124 -4.30 -9.78 -8.67
CA TYR A 124 -3.40 -10.91 -8.65
C TYR A 124 -1.96 -10.47 -8.44
N VAL A 125 -1.15 -11.38 -7.90
CA VAL A 125 0.30 -11.19 -7.87
C VAL A 125 0.83 -11.31 -9.30
N THR A 126 1.37 -10.21 -9.81
CA THR A 126 2.12 -10.12 -11.06
C THR A 126 3.64 -10.23 -10.82
N PRO A 127 4.46 -10.48 -11.87
CA PRO A 127 5.92 -10.52 -11.76
C PRO A 127 6.54 -9.26 -11.16
N ALA A 128 5.91 -8.09 -11.35
CA ALA A 128 6.40 -6.81 -10.84
C ALA A 128 6.50 -6.76 -9.31
N HIS A 129 5.75 -7.62 -8.59
CA HIS A 129 5.80 -7.68 -7.14
C HIS A 129 7.03 -8.41 -6.58
N GLY A 130 7.78 -9.15 -7.41
CA GLY A 130 8.94 -9.90 -6.95
C GLY A 130 8.60 -11.13 -6.08
N LEU A 131 7.41 -11.68 -6.24
CA LEU A 131 6.92 -12.88 -5.54
C LEU A 131 6.69 -14.02 -6.54
N PRO A 132 7.75 -14.69 -7.03
CA PRO A 132 7.65 -15.64 -8.14
C PRO A 132 6.76 -16.84 -7.82
N ASP A 133 6.80 -17.33 -6.58
CA ASP A 133 6.06 -18.52 -6.16
C ASP A 133 4.56 -18.26 -5.96
N GLN A 134 4.14 -16.98 -5.94
CA GLN A 134 2.75 -16.57 -5.74
C GLN A 134 2.11 -16.00 -7.00
N ILE A 135 2.79 -16.03 -8.16
CA ILE A 135 2.27 -15.47 -9.40
C ILE A 135 0.92 -16.14 -9.75
N GLY A 136 -0.10 -15.31 -9.97
CA GLY A 136 -1.47 -15.77 -10.23
C GLY A 136 -2.28 -16.10 -8.98
N GLU A 137 -1.73 -15.93 -7.78
CA GLU A 137 -2.50 -15.94 -6.53
C GLU A 137 -3.16 -14.57 -6.27
N TYR A 138 -4.23 -14.57 -5.45
CA TYR A 138 -4.90 -13.34 -5.07
C TYR A 138 -3.98 -12.48 -4.20
N ARG A 139 -3.76 -11.24 -4.64
CA ARG A 139 -3.07 -10.19 -3.87
C ARG A 139 -4.05 -9.36 -3.05
N SER A 140 -5.25 -9.13 -3.59
CA SER A 140 -6.31 -8.36 -2.93
C SER A 140 -7.67 -8.74 -3.49
N VAL A 141 -8.66 -8.86 -2.61
CA VAL A 141 -10.07 -9.04 -2.97
C VAL A 141 -10.90 -8.07 -2.13
N ILE A 142 -11.51 -7.06 -2.78
CA ILE A 142 -12.39 -6.06 -2.17
C ILE A 142 -13.83 -6.37 -2.57
N GLY A 143 -14.76 -6.22 -1.63
CA GLY A 143 -16.18 -6.52 -1.87
C GLY A 143 -16.42 -7.92 -2.40
N MET A 144 -15.71 -8.90 -1.83
CA MET A 144 -15.68 -10.29 -2.29
C MET A 144 -17.10 -10.83 -2.54
N ARG A 145 -17.33 -11.29 -3.77
CA ARG A 145 -18.47 -12.09 -4.17
C ARG A 145 -18.03 -13.50 -4.53
N ILE A 146 -18.96 -14.44 -4.38
CA ILE A 146 -18.75 -15.82 -4.81
C ILE A 146 -19.79 -16.22 -5.86
N ASP A 147 -19.42 -17.15 -6.71
CA ASP A 147 -20.31 -17.87 -7.61
C ASP A 147 -20.88 -19.10 -6.85
N PRO A 148 -22.17 -19.07 -6.45
CA PRO A 148 -22.77 -20.17 -5.68
C PRO A 148 -22.80 -21.50 -6.43
N THR A 149 -22.73 -21.48 -7.77
CA THR A 149 -22.76 -22.70 -8.59
C THR A 149 -21.48 -23.53 -8.42
N LYS A 150 -20.38 -22.90 -7.99
CA LYS A 150 -19.09 -23.56 -7.71
C LYS A 150 -18.97 -24.12 -6.29
N VAL A 151 -19.92 -23.81 -5.40
CA VAL A 151 -19.86 -24.20 -3.98
C VAL A 151 -20.28 -25.66 -3.75
N GLY A 152 -21.19 -26.17 -4.58
CA GLY A 152 -21.72 -27.52 -4.44
C GLY A 152 -22.63 -27.69 -3.21
N ASP A 153 -22.31 -28.66 -2.37
CA ASP A 153 -23.06 -29.03 -1.16
C ASP A 153 -22.49 -28.47 0.14
N ALA A 154 -21.32 -27.81 0.09
CA ALA A 154 -20.65 -27.24 1.26
C ALA A 154 -21.55 -26.25 2.02
N GLN A 155 -21.60 -26.41 3.35
CA GLN A 155 -22.29 -25.54 4.29
C GLN A 155 -21.33 -24.58 4.98
N VAL A 156 -20.08 -24.97 5.19
CA VAL A 156 -18.99 -24.09 5.60
C VAL A 156 -17.72 -24.43 4.83
N PHE A 157 -16.95 -23.42 4.43
CA PHE A 157 -15.72 -23.63 3.68
C PHE A 157 -14.79 -22.41 3.76
N ARG A 158 -13.53 -22.64 3.39
CA ARG A 158 -12.55 -21.61 3.10
C ARG A 158 -12.54 -21.30 1.60
N THR A 159 -12.43 -20.04 1.22
CA THR A 159 -12.19 -19.70 -0.19
C THR A 159 -10.76 -20.05 -0.61
N TRP A 160 -10.58 -20.56 -1.83
CA TRP A 160 -9.26 -20.82 -2.40
C TRP A 160 -8.51 -19.51 -2.70
N GLY A 161 -7.22 -19.47 -2.39
CA GLY A 161 -6.31 -18.36 -2.74
C GLY A 161 -6.50 -17.07 -1.95
N TRP A 162 -7.63 -16.89 -1.27
CA TRP A 162 -7.90 -15.76 -0.38
C TRP A 162 -8.55 -16.33 0.88
N VAL A 163 -7.95 -16.13 2.05
CA VAL A 163 -8.38 -16.86 3.25
C VAL A 163 -9.61 -16.18 3.87
N ALA A 164 -10.80 -16.61 3.46
CA ALA A 164 -12.07 -16.22 4.07
C ALA A 164 -12.90 -17.45 4.44
N ILE A 165 -13.57 -17.39 5.59
CA ILE A 165 -14.53 -18.41 6.02
C ILE A 165 -15.91 -18.01 5.52
N VAL A 166 -16.58 -18.91 4.81
CA VAL A 166 -17.91 -18.69 4.25
C VAL A 166 -18.85 -19.76 4.79
N VAL A 167 -20.04 -19.35 5.22
CA VAL A 167 -21.11 -20.23 5.71
C VAL A 167 -22.38 -20.05 4.90
N SER A 168 -23.20 -21.10 4.82
CA SER A 168 -24.54 -21.05 4.23
C SER A 168 -25.51 -20.25 5.10
N GLU A 169 -26.62 -19.82 4.49
CA GLU A 169 -27.72 -19.15 5.19
C GLU A 169 -28.25 -19.94 6.39
N VAL A 170 -28.36 -21.27 6.26
CA VAL A 170 -28.87 -22.14 7.34
C VAL A 170 -27.97 -22.12 8.58
N ILE A 171 -26.65 -22.11 8.40
CA ILE A 171 -25.71 -21.96 9.53
C ILE A 171 -25.84 -20.57 10.14
N LYS A 172 -25.88 -19.51 9.32
CA LYS A 172 -26.04 -18.14 9.80
C LYS A 172 -27.29 -18.01 10.67
N GLU A 173 -28.44 -18.40 10.15
CA GLU A 173 -29.73 -18.31 10.86
C GLU A 173 -29.69 -19.11 12.17
N SER A 174 -29.13 -20.32 12.15
CA SER A 174 -29.00 -21.14 13.36
C SER A 174 -28.14 -20.48 14.45
N LEU A 175 -27.07 -19.78 14.07
CA LEU A 175 -26.21 -19.06 15.01
C LEU A 175 -26.89 -17.79 15.55
N GLU A 176 -27.68 -17.10 14.72
CA GLU A 176 -28.47 -15.93 15.13
C GLU A 176 -29.62 -16.33 16.06
N GLU A 177 -30.35 -17.41 15.76
CA GLU A 177 -31.41 -17.97 16.60
C GLU A 177 -30.88 -18.47 17.95
N LEU A 178 -29.69 -19.06 17.97
CA LEU A 178 -28.98 -19.45 19.19
C LEU A 178 -28.58 -18.22 20.05
N GLY A 179 -28.54 -17.02 19.46
CA GLY A 179 -28.03 -15.82 20.11
C GLY A 179 -26.51 -15.86 20.32
N ALA A 180 -25.77 -16.54 19.44
CA ALA A 180 -24.33 -16.70 19.55
C ALA A 180 -23.61 -15.34 19.55
N THR A 181 -22.76 -15.11 20.54
CA THR A 181 -21.98 -13.88 20.70
C THR A 181 -20.64 -13.94 19.97
N GLY A 182 -20.26 -12.83 19.33
CA GLY A 182 -18.97 -12.71 18.62
C GLY A 182 -18.95 -12.93 17.10
N PRO A 183 -19.86 -13.68 16.44
CA PRO A 183 -19.82 -13.79 14.98
C PRO A 183 -20.44 -12.56 14.31
N LYS A 184 -19.90 -12.19 13.15
CA LYS A 184 -20.48 -11.20 12.23
C LYS A 184 -20.53 -11.76 10.82
N PHE A 185 -21.66 -11.53 10.15
CA PHE A 185 -21.93 -12.06 8.83
C PHE A 185 -21.93 -10.94 7.79
N LYS A 186 -21.23 -11.15 6.68
CA LYS A 186 -21.28 -10.28 5.50
C LYS A 186 -21.75 -11.10 4.31
N GLU A 187 -22.86 -10.73 3.69
CA GLU A 187 -23.35 -11.46 2.53
C GLU A 187 -22.34 -11.39 1.37
N VAL A 188 -22.02 -12.54 0.78
CA VAL A 188 -21.08 -12.68 -0.36
C VAL A 188 -21.74 -13.24 -1.60
N THR A 189 -23.04 -13.53 -1.53
CA THR A 189 -23.90 -13.79 -2.69
C THR A 189 -24.61 -12.52 -3.14
N GLY A 190 -24.94 -12.43 -4.43
CA GLY A 190 -25.59 -11.25 -5.00
C GLY A 190 -24.61 -10.28 -5.66
N PRO A 191 -25.09 -9.12 -6.12
CA PRO A 191 -24.30 -8.21 -6.92
C PRO A 191 -23.18 -7.54 -6.09
N SER A 192 -22.13 -7.11 -6.78
CA SER A 192 -21.12 -6.13 -6.33
C SER A 192 -21.73 -5.02 -5.45
N THR A 193 -20.97 -4.53 -4.47
CA THR A 193 -21.41 -3.38 -3.65
C THR A 193 -21.38 -2.07 -4.42
N ILE A 194 -20.57 -2.01 -5.49
CA ILE A 194 -20.47 -0.89 -6.43
C ILE A 194 -21.02 -1.25 -7.81
N SER A 195 -21.36 -0.23 -8.60
CA SER A 195 -21.94 -0.44 -9.93
C SER A 195 -20.95 -1.07 -10.92
N ALA A 196 -21.44 -1.70 -11.99
CA ALA A 196 -20.57 -2.23 -13.05
C ALA A 196 -19.76 -1.13 -13.74
N GLU A 197 -20.34 0.07 -13.89
CA GLU A 197 -19.69 1.25 -14.45
C GLU A 197 -18.55 1.74 -13.55
N GLU A 198 -18.78 1.80 -12.24
CA GLU A 198 -17.77 2.17 -11.23
C GLU A 198 -16.62 1.17 -11.20
N ARG A 199 -16.91 -0.14 -11.22
CA ARG A 199 -15.86 -1.17 -11.33
C ARG A 199 -15.04 -1.04 -12.60
N ALA A 200 -15.69 -0.81 -13.75
CA ALA A 200 -15.00 -0.63 -15.01
C ALA A 200 -14.11 0.63 -14.98
N ARG A 201 -14.61 1.71 -14.39
CA ARG A 201 -13.85 2.95 -14.15
C ARG A 201 -12.64 2.73 -13.25
N ASP A 202 -12.80 2.06 -12.13
CA ASP A 202 -11.72 1.80 -11.17
C ASP A 202 -10.64 0.89 -11.77
N ARG A 203 -11.05 -0.17 -12.47
CA ARG A 203 -10.12 -1.04 -13.22
C ARG A 203 -9.33 -0.24 -14.24
N LYS A 204 -10.00 0.58 -15.07
CA LYS A 204 -9.35 1.38 -16.11
C LYS A 204 -8.39 2.41 -15.51
N SER A 205 -8.82 3.13 -14.47
CA SER A 205 -7.97 4.09 -13.75
C SER A 205 -6.71 3.42 -13.21
N ARG A 206 -6.86 2.26 -12.55
CA ARG A 206 -5.76 1.50 -12.00
C ARG A 206 -4.80 0.98 -13.08
N GLU A 207 -5.31 0.40 -14.16
CA GLU A 207 -4.48 -0.06 -15.28
C GLU A 207 -3.64 1.08 -15.87
N LEU A 208 -4.26 2.25 -16.02
CA LEU A 208 -3.59 3.45 -16.51
C LEU A 208 -2.44 3.86 -15.57
N LEU A 209 -2.72 3.94 -14.28
CA LEU A 209 -1.77 4.31 -13.22
C LEU A 209 -0.64 3.28 -13.04
N GLU A 210 -0.94 1.98 -13.09
CA GLU A 210 0.04 0.90 -12.95
C GLU A 210 0.99 0.85 -14.15
N THR A 211 0.48 1.10 -15.35
CA THR A 211 1.31 1.17 -16.57
C THR A 211 2.30 2.34 -16.50
N ALA A 212 1.84 3.53 -16.11
CA ALA A 212 2.72 4.70 -15.93
C ALA A 212 3.76 4.47 -14.82
N ALA A 213 3.33 3.94 -13.67
CA ALA A 213 4.22 3.64 -12.56
C ALA A 213 5.30 2.61 -12.93
N THR A 214 4.93 1.54 -13.64
CA THR A 214 5.87 0.51 -14.11
C THR A 214 6.93 1.10 -15.04
N ALA A 215 6.54 1.97 -15.96
CA ALA A 215 7.47 2.65 -16.86
C ALA A 215 8.43 3.57 -16.11
N ARG A 216 7.92 4.36 -15.15
CA ARG A 216 8.77 5.19 -14.27
C ARG A 216 9.74 4.37 -13.45
N GLU A 217 9.28 3.29 -12.80
CA GLU A 217 10.17 2.43 -12.03
C GLU A 217 11.27 1.80 -12.90
N ALA A 218 10.97 1.45 -14.16
CA ALA A 218 11.98 0.97 -15.09
C ALA A 218 13.03 2.04 -15.35
N ALA A 219 12.64 3.31 -15.57
CA ALA A 219 13.56 4.44 -15.70
C ALA A 219 14.37 4.66 -14.42
N TRP A 220 13.75 4.61 -13.24
CA TRP A 220 14.45 4.77 -11.96
C TRP A 220 15.52 3.69 -11.72
N ARG A 221 15.25 2.45 -12.13
CA ARG A 221 16.22 1.35 -12.03
C ARG A 221 17.45 1.54 -12.93
N THR A 222 17.38 2.37 -13.98
CA THR A 222 18.58 2.70 -14.77
C THR A 222 19.48 3.73 -14.10
N LEU A 223 18.98 4.45 -13.09
CA LEU A 223 19.72 5.49 -12.37
C LEU A 223 20.40 4.98 -11.09
N GLY A 224 20.02 3.78 -10.63
CA GLY A 224 20.56 3.17 -9.40
C GLY A 224 19.63 2.11 -8.83
N SER A 225 19.87 1.71 -7.57
CA SER A 225 19.01 0.76 -6.88
C SER A 225 17.85 1.47 -6.16
N LEU A 226 16.62 1.04 -6.44
CA LEU A 226 15.43 1.51 -5.72
C LEU A 226 15.49 1.05 -4.26
N ASP A 227 15.48 2.00 -3.33
CA ASP A 227 15.46 1.73 -1.90
C ASP A 227 14.01 1.50 -1.44
N LYS A 228 13.65 0.23 -1.29
CA LYS A 228 12.31 -0.19 -0.83
C LYS A 228 12.18 -0.22 0.69
N GLU A 229 13.26 -0.03 1.44
CA GLU A 229 13.24 0.01 2.91
C GLU A 229 12.83 1.39 3.43
N VAL A 230 13.07 2.44 2.64
CA VAL A 230 12.58 3.78 2.96
C VAL A 230 11.07 3.84 2.73
N PHE A 231 10.32 3.88 3.84
CA PHE A 231 8.89 4.15 3.80
C PHE A 231 8.64 5.61 3.40
N MET A 232 8.26 5.83 2.14
CA MET A 232 7.84 7.13 1.64
C MET A 232 6.37 7.37 1.97
N PRO A 233 5.98 8.59 2.38
CA PRO A 233 4.58 8.90 2.58
C PRO A 233 3.79 8.71 1.28
N ILE A 234 2.50 8.44 1.43
CA ILE A 234 1.53 8.45 0.33
C ILE A 234 0.45 9.44 0.74
N ALA A 235 0.24 10.48 -0.06
CA ALA A 235 -0.79 11.47 0.20
C ALA A 235 -1.81 11.47 -0.94
N MET A 236 -3.09 11.59 -0.62
CA MET A 236 -4.10 11.89 -1.63
C MET A 236 -4.06 13.39 -1.92
N SER A 237 -4.01 13.77 -3.20
CA SER A 237 -3.91 15.18 -3.58
C SER A 237 -4.66 15.43 -4.88
N GLY A 238 -5.64 16.32 -4.85
CA GLY A 238 -6.39 16.71 -6.04
C GLY A 238 -5.60 17.55 -7.06
N SER A 239 -4.40 18.02 -6.71
CA SER A 239 -3.55 18.82 -7.62
C SER A 239 -2.66 17.95 -8.53
N TRP A 240 -2.44 16.69 -8.17
CA TRP A 240 -1.64 15.76 -9.00
C TRP A 240 -2.55 14.95 -9.94
N PRO A 241 -2.10 14.62 -11.16
CA PRO A 241 -2.95 13.98 -12.17
C PRO A 241 -3.57 12.64 -11.73
N GLY A 242 -2.81 11.83 -10.99
CA GLY A 242 -3.25 10.54 -10.45
C GLY A 242 -4.01 10.64 -9.12
N GLN A 243 -4.34 11.85 -8.68
CA GLN A 243 -4.88 12.19 -7.36
C GLN A 243 -4.06 11.67 -6.15
N ARG A 244 -2.77 11.40 -6.36
CA ARG A 244 -1.86 10.83 -5.36
C ARG A 244 -0.48 11.43 -5.49
N GLN A 245 0.16 11.68 -4.36
CA GLN A 245 1.55 12.10 -4.26
C GLN A 245 2.37 10.90 -3.81
N LEU A 246 3.37 10.59 -4.62
CA LEU A 246 4.28 9.47 -4.41
C LEU A 246 5.70 9.93 -4.71
N TRP A 247 6.64 9.27 -4.08
CA TRP A 247 8.06 9.52 -4.23
C TRP A 247 8.81 8.20 -4.35
N SER A 248 9.98 8.23 -4.98
CA SER A 248 10.91 7.10 -4.98
C SER A 248 12.29 7.55 -4.54
N VAL A 249 13.00 6.64 -3.87
CA VAL A 249 14.37 6.84 -3.41
C VAL A 249 15.27 5.90 -4.18
N ILE A 250 16.31 6.44 -4.78
CA ILE A 250 17.27 5.72 -5.61
C ILE A 250 18.65 5.90 -4.97
N ARG A 251 19.31 4.79 -4.61
CA ARG A 251 20.71 4.80 -4.17
C ARG A 251 21.58 4.77 -5.42
N CYS A 252 22.32 5.86 -5.60
CA CYS A 252 23.20 6.05 -6.74
C CYS A 252 24.63 5.65 -6.40
N GLU A 253 25.48 5.58 -7.42
CA GLU A 253 26.91 5.35 -7.23
C GLU A 253 27.57 6.42 -6.33
N ALA A 254 28.72 6.11 -5.76
CA ALA A 254 29.46 6.97 -4.81
C ALA A 254 28.68 7.35 -3.53
N GLY A 255 27.65 6.60 -3.15
CA GLY A 255 26.90 6.77 -1.90
C GLY A 255 25.89 7.92 -1.92
N ARG A 256 25.56 8.45 -3.10
CA ARG A 256 24.58 9.54 -3.23
C ARG A 256 23.15 9.00 -3.20
N THR A 257 22.21 9.86 -2.83
CA THR A 257 20.79 9.51 -2.79
C THR A 257 20.01 10.46 -3.69
N LEU A 258 19.27 9.88 -4.63
CA LEU A 258 18.39 10.59 -5.55
C LEU A 258 16.94 10.38 -5.10
N LEU A 259 16.24 11.48 -4.86
CA LEU A 259 14.81 11.49 -4.59
C LEU A 259 14.11 11.96 -5.86
N VAL A 260 13.06 11.25 -6.26
CA VAL A 260 12.26 11.61 -7.42
C VAL A 260 10.78 11.63 -7.06
N THR A 261 10.03 12.53 -7.69
CA THR A 261 8.57 12.41 -7.71
C THR A 261 8.16 11.18 -8.52
N HIS A 262 7.04 10.57 -8.14
CA HIS A 262 6.54 9.33 -8.77
C HIS A 262 5.06 9.47 -9.11
N GLY A 263 4.67 10.52 -9.82
CA GLY A 263 3.25 10.73 -10.09
C GLY A 263 2.87 12.06 -10.75
N LEU A 264 3.80 13.00 -10.91
CA LEU A 264 3.51 14.22 -11.69
C LEU A 264 3.22 13.88 -13.15
N SER A 265 3.76 12.76 -13.63
CA SER A 265 3.47 12.21 -14.95
C SER A 265 2.38 11.13 -14.98
N ASP A 266 1.62 10.93 -13.90
CA ASP A 266 0.46 10.02 -13.93
C ASP A 266 -0.59 10.49 -14.95
N PRO A 267 -1.33 9.59 -15.60
CA PRO A 267 -2.47 9.97 -16.40
C PRO A 267 -3.56 10.64 -15.54
N PHE A 268 -4.33 11.55 -16.14
CA PHE A 268 -5.47 12.19 -15.46
C PHE A 268 -6.61 11.18 -15.26
N ILE A 269 -6.81 10.74 -14.02
CA ILE A 269 -7.79 9.68 -13.71
C ILE A 269 -9.24 10.14 -13.86
N GLU A 270 -9.49 11.44 -13.96
CA GLU A 270 -10.81 11.99 -14.28
C GLU A 270 -11.19 11.75 -15.74
N ARG A 271 -10.19 11.72 -16.64
CA ARG A 271 -10.37 11.53 -18.09
C ARG A 271 -10.39 10.05 -18.47
N LEU A 272 -9.70 9.21 -17.70
CA LEU A 272 -9.56 7.77 -17.97
C LEU A 272 -9.00 7.50 -19.37
N GLU A 273 -8.05 8.31 -19.81
CA GLU A 273 -7.36 8.18 -21.10
C GLU A 273 -5.84 8.14 -20.87
N PRO A 274 -5.09 7.41 -21.72
CA PRO A 274 -3.63 7.47 -21.74
C PRO A 274 -3.13 8.92 -21.85
N SER A 275 -2.29 9.35 -20.91
CA SER A 275 -1.59 10.62 -21.00
C SER A 275 -0.35 10.61 -20.10
N THR A 276 0.60 11.50 -20.37
CA THR A 276 1.79 11.71 -19.54
C THR A 276 1.51 12.65 -18.36
N GLY A 277 0.25 12.91 -17.99
CA GLY A 277 -0.10 13.87 -16.94
C GLY A 277 0.46 15.26 -17.21
N PHE A 278 1.28 15.75 -16.28
CA PHE A 278 2.01 17.00 -16.47
C PHE A 278 3.22 16.88 -17.39
N GLY A 279 3.63 15.68 -17.81
CA GLY A 279 4.72 15.46 -18.76
C GLY A 279 6.11 15.66 -18.15
N LEU A 280 6.22 15.67 -16.82
CA LEU A 280 7.49 15.81 -16.12
C LEU A 280 7.53 15.01 -14.81
N GLU A 281 8.74 14.75 -14.32
CA GLU A 281 9.03 14.38 -12.93
C GLU A 281 10.19 15.26 -12.42
N LEU A 282 10.27 15.44 -11.10
CA LEU A 282 11.31 16.21 -10.43
C LEU A 282 12.35 15.29 -9.80
N ALA A 283 13.62 15.70 -9.81
CA ALA A 283 14.76 14.93 -9.33
C ALA A 283 15.68 15.76 -8.42
N LEU A 284 15.77 15.40 -7.14
CA LEU A 284 16.67 16.02 -6.16
C LEU A 284 17.75 15.03 -5.72
N GLU A 285 19.01 15.28 -6.08
CA GLU A 285 20.15 14.46 -5.64
C GLU A 285 20.85 15.12 -4.46
N VAL A 286 21.16 14.31 -3.43
CA VAL A 286 21.88 14.72 -2.22
C VAL A 286 23.02 13.76 -1.90
N ASP A 287 23.97 14.23 -1.08
CA ASP A 287 25.06 13.38 -0.59
C ASP A 287 24.61 12.40 0.52
N ALA A 288 25.48 11.44 0.84
CA ALA A 288 25.24 10.29 1.71
C ALA A 288 24.82 10.63 3.17
N ALA A 289 24.85 11.91 3.56
CA ALA A 289 24.76 12.32 4.97
C ALA A 289 23.32 12.39 5.53
N VAL A 290 22.29 12.12 4.72
CA VAL A 290 20.90 12.22 5.16
C VAL A 290 20.46 10.93 5.86
N LYS A 291 20.48 10.96 7.19
CA LYS A 291 20.16 9.79 8.05
C LYS A 291 18.72 9.31 7.94
N ASP A 292 17.77 10.24 7.81
CA ASP A 292 16.33 9.94 7.67
C ASP A 292 15.81 10.69 6.44
N ILE A 293 15.60 9.95 5.34
CA ILE A 293 15.16 10.51 4.06
C ILE A 293 13.68 10.91 4.13
N SER A 294 12.83 10.13 4.79
CA SER A 294 11.37 10.35 4.82
C SER A 294 10.95 11.49 5.73
N LYS A 295 11.83 11.94 6.64
CA LYS A 295 11.63 13.13 7.47
C LYS A 295 12.68 14.21 7.24
N GLY A 296 13.56 13.99 6.28
CA GLY A 296 14.68 14.87 5.98
C GLY A 296 14.26 16.09 5.17
N TRP A 297 15.12 17.10 5.23
CA TRP A 297 14.99 18.29 4.38
C TRP A 297 14.89 18.00 2.87
N PRO A 298 15.52 16.94 2.29
CA PRO A 298 15.41 16.71 0.85
C PRO A 298 13.98 16.39 0.43
N LEU A 299 13.31 15.48 1.15
CA LEU A 299 11.91 15.16 0.84
C LEU A 299 11.02 16.37 1.07
N MET A 300 11.17 17.08 2.19
CA MET A 300 10.40 18.29 2.46
C MET A 300 10.57 19.36 1.37
N LEU A 301 11.77 19.48 0.78
CA LEU A 301 12.04 20.47 -0.26
C LEU A 301 11.38 20.03 -1.56
N LEU A 302 11.60 18.77 -1.94
CA LEU A 302 11.04 18.20 -3.16
C LEU A 302 9.50 18.22 -3.14
N ASP A 303 8.90 17.89 -2.01
CA ASP A 303 7.46 17.97 -1.74
C ASP A 303 6.90 19.37 -2.02
N ARG A 304 7.47 20.41 -1.39
CA ARG A 304 7.03 21.80 -1.59
C ARG A 304 7.21 22.29 -3.01
N VAL A 305 8.31 21.93 -3.66
CA VAL A 305 8.54 22.29 -5.06
C VAL A 305 7.53 21.57 -5.97
N ALA A 306 7.23 20.30 -5.69
CA ALA A 306 6.27 19.54 -6.45
C ALA A 306 4.83 20.08 -6.29
N ASP A 307 4.46 20.54 -5.10
CA ASP A 307 3.18 21.22 -4.86
C ASP A 307 3.06 22.50 -5.70
N GLU A 308 4.08 23.37 -5.71
CA GLU A 308 4.07 24.58 -6.54
C GLU A 308 3.93 24.27 -8.03
N VAL A 309 4.62 23.23 -8.52
CA VAL A 309 4.53 22.77 -9.92
C VAL A 309 3.17 22.16 -10.24
N ALA A 310 2.55 21.44 -9.30
CA ALA A 310 1.26 20.81 -9.50
C ALA A 310 0.12 21.85 -9.49
N GLU A 311 0.13 22.77 -8.53
CA GLU A 311 -0.94 23.73 -8.30
C GLU A 311 -0.94 24.88 -9.31
N HIS A 312 0.23 25.27 -9.83
CA HIS A 312 0.37 26.47 -10.65
C HIS A 312 0.80 26.14 -12.09
N GLU A 313 -0.13 26.25 -13.04
CA GLU A 313 0.15 25.98 -14.46
C GLU A 313 1.28 26.84 -15.04
N HIS A 314 1.31 28.13 -14.72
CA HIS A 314 2.36 29.03 -15.21
C HIS A 314 3.76 28.63 -14.71
N VAL A 315 3.87 28.10 -13.48
CA VAL A 315 5.11 27.57 -12.94
C VAL A 315 5.51 26.33 -13.73
N ARG A 316 4.59 25.38 -13.89
CA ARG A 316 4.83 24.13 -14.62
C ARG A 316 5.31 24.37 -16.05
N GLU A 317 4.66 25.27 -16.80
CA GLU A 317 5.05 25.57 -18.18
C GLU A 317 6.41 26.26 -18.24
N SER A 318 6.74 27.12 -17.27
CA SER A 318 8.08 27.73 -17.18
C SER A 318 9.17 26.69 -16.89
N VAL A 319 8.90 25.73 -16.01
CA VAL A 319 9.81 24.61 -15.69
C VAL A 319 10.02 23.68 -16.91
N LYS A 320 8.98 23.48 -17.72
CA LYS A 320 9.11 22.74 -18.99
C LYS A 320 9.95 23.49 -20.01
N ALA A 321 9.85 24.82 -20.05
CA ALA A 321 10.55 25.64 -21.03
C ALA A 321 12.08 25.62 -20.84
N GLY A 322 12.60 25.51 -19.61
CA GLY A 322 14.04 25.51 -19.37
C GLY A 322 14.43 25.75 -17.91
N LEU A 323 15.50 26.52 -17.71
CA LEU A 323 15.93 26.95 -16.38
C LEU A 323 14.85 27.81 -15.73
N PHE A 324 14.54 27.51 -14.48
CA PHE A 324 13.55 28.24 -13.70
C PHE A 324 13.97 28.30 -12.24
N SER A 325 13.78 29.44 -11.58
CA SER A 325 14.05 29.58 -10.16
C SER A 325 12.79 29.93 -9.39
N MET A 326 12.65 29.35 -8.21
CA MET A 326 11.55 29.65 -7.30
C MET A 326 12.01 29.60 -5.85
N GLU A 327 11.19 30.16 -4.97
CA GLU A 327 11.35 30.07 -3.54
C GLU A 327 10.17 29.31 -2.94
N VAL A 328 10.43 28.43 -1.97
CA VAL A 328 9.40 27.75 -1.18
C VAL A 328 9.56 28.12 0.30
N SER A 329 8.60 27.72 1.14
CA SER A 329 8.73 27.90 2.59
C SER A 329 10.01 27.23 3.11
N GLY A 330 10.74 27.89 4.00
CA GLY A 330 11.92 27.35 4.69
C GLY A 330 11.61 26.69 6.03
N LYS A 331 10.33 26.59 6.44
CA LYS A 331 9.93 26.00 7.73
C LYS A 331 10.45 24.56 7.86
N GLY A 332 11.25 24.27 8.89
CA GLY A 332 11.84 22.95 9.14
C GLY A 332 13.06 22.62 8.29
N MET A 333 13.52 23.53 7.42
CA MET A 333 14.73 23.35 6.63
C MET A 333 15.99 23.70 7.43
N PRO A 334 17.18 23.19 7.03
CA PRO A 334 18.45 23.56 7.63
C PRO A 334 18.70 25.06 7.54
N LYS A 335 19.09 25.68 8.66
CA LYS A 335 19.32 27.14 8.75
C LYS A 335 20.31 27.67 7.71
N SER A 336 21.24 26.85 7.24
CA SER A 336 22.21 27.23 6.20
C SER A 336 21.59 27.49 4.83
N LEU A 337 20.38 26.95 4.58
CA LEU A 337 19.64 27.13 3.32
C LEU A 337 18.56 28.21 3.41
N VAL A 338 18.19 28.62 4.63
CA VAL A 338 17.03 29.48 4.87
C VAL A 338 17.45 30.95 4.84
N THR A 339 16.74 31.76 4.05
CA THR A 339 16.93 33.21 3.96
C THR A 339 16.44 33.92 5.23
N GLN A 340 16.69 35.23 5.35
CA GLN A 340 16.20 36.02 6.48
C GLN A 340 14.65 36.09 6.53
N GLU A 341 14.02 36.00 5.36
CA GLU A 341 12.58 35.96 5.15
C GLU A 341 11.97 34.58 5.41
N GLY A 342 12.79 33.59 5.79
CA GLY A 342 12.33 32.24 6.08
C GLY A 342 12.01 31.41 4.83
N ARG A 343 12.64 31.72 3.68
CA ARG A 343 12.45 31.02 2.41
C ARG A 343 13.65 30.13 2.07
N VAL A 344 13.46 29.18 1.16
CA VAL A 344 14.53 28.39 0.52
C VAL A 344 14.36 28.49 -0.98
N ALA A 345 15.44 28.79 -1.69
CA ALA A 345 15.44 28.90 -3.14
C ALA A 345 15.95 27.64 -3.83
N VAL A 346 15.40 27.37 -4.99
CA VAL A 346 15.84 26.30 -5.90
C VAL A 346 16.03 26.82 -7.31
N LEU A 347 16.97 26.21 -8.02
CA LEU A 347 17.13 26.30 -9.47
C LEU A 347 16.70 24.96 -10.07
N LEU A 348 15.76 25.01 -11.00
CA LEU A 348 15.17 23.86 -11.68
C LEU A 348 15.71 23.75 -13.09
N GLY A 349 15.89 22.51 -13.56
CA GLY A 349 16.24 22.23 -14.96
C GLY A 349 17.71 22.48 -15.30
N VAL A 350 18.62 22.43 -14.33
CA VAL A 350 20.07 22.43 -14.59
C VAL A 350 20.44 21.13 -15.30
N GLU A 351 21.05 21.22 -16.47
CA GLU A 351 21.46 20.04 -17.24
C GLU A 351 22.44 19.18 -16.46
N SER A 352 22.17 17.87 -16.44
CA SER A 352 22.99 16.89 -15.73
C SER A 352 23.78 16.04 -16.71
N ARG A 353 25.03 15.72 -16.35
CA ARG A 353 25.85 14.75 -17.08
C ARG A 353 25.54 13.30 -16.69
N THR A 354 24.88 13.09 -15.54
CA THR A 354 24.62 11.76 -14.97
C THR A 354 23.14 11.37 -15.01
N LEU A 355 22.23 12.33 -15.16
CA LEU A 355 20.79 12.10 -15.25
C LEU A 355 20.31 12.40 -16.67
N PRO A 356 19.42 11.58 -17.24
CA PRO A 356 18.82 11.86 -18.54
C PRO A 356 17.89 13.08 -18.43
N SER A 357 17.72 13.84 -19.52
CA SER A 357 16.76 14.95 -19.56
C SER A 357 15.31 14.48 -19.78
N HIS A 358 15.14 13.28 -20.35
CA HIS A 358 13.84 12.68 -20.66
C HIS A 358 13.90 11.15 -20.50
N PHE A 359 12.75 10.54 -20.31
CA PHE A 359 12.56 9.10 -20.40
C PHE A 359 11.21 8.77 -21.05
N SER A 360 11.16 7.63 -21.73
CA SER A 360 9.96 7.18 -22.43
C SER A 360 9.00 6.43 -21.52
N THR A 361 7.71 6.68 -21.70
CA THR A 361 6.62 5.87 -21.14
C THR A 361 5.71 5.37 -22.27
N PRO A 362 4.86 4.36 -22.03
CA PRO A 362 3.83 3.96 -23.00
C PRO A 362 2.87 5.08 -23.43
N TYR A 363 2.82 6.19 -22.68
CA TYR A 363 1.93 7.33 -22.95
C TYR A 363 2.63 8.53 -23.58
N GLY A 364 3.95 8.48 -23.74
CA GLY A 364 4.76 9.56 -24.30
C GLY A 364 6.05 9.82 -23.52
N GLU A 365 6.80 10.82 -23.99
CA GLU A 365 8.02 11.29 -23.34
C GLU A 365 7.71 12.09 -22.08
N VAL A 366 8.49 11.85 -21.02
CA VAL A 366 8.42 12.58 -19.75
C VAL A 366 9.75 13.27 -19.51
N LYS A 367 9.71 14.58 -19.25
CA LYS A 367 10.90 15.37 -18.92
C LYS A 367 11.33 15.13 -17.48
N LEU A 368 12.61 14.82 -17.25
CA LEU A 368 13.18 14.76 -15.91
C LEU A 368 13.82 16.10 -15.57
N VAL A 369 13.27 16.79 -14.58
CA VAL A 369 13.70 18.13 -14.18
C VAL A 369 14.50 18.03 -12.89
N THR A 370 15.76 18.45 -12.94
CA THR A 370 16.63 18.51 -11.76
C THR A 370 16.20 19.62 -10.80
N VAL A 371 16.36 19.38 -9.50
CA VAL A 371 16.12 20.34 -8.42
C VAL A 371 17.43 20.61 -7.70
N LYS A 372 17.97 21.83 -7.87
CA LYS A 372 19.21 22.27 -7.22
C LYS A 372 18.89 23.28 -6.13
N VAL A 373 19.21 22.97 -4.88
CA VAL A 373 19.05 23.93 -3.78
C VAL A 373 20.12 25.02 -3.85
N LEU A 374 19.70 26.27 -3.66
CA LEU A 374 20.57 27.44 -3.66
C LEU A 374 20.91 27.86 -2.22
N LEU A 375 22.14 28.33 -2.02
CA LEU A 375 22.51 29.05 -0.81
C LEU A 375 21.92 30.46 -0.85
N PRO A 376 21.66 31.12 0.31
CA PRO A 376 21.12 32.47 0.33
C PRO A 376 21.95 33.50 -0.47
N SER A 377 23.27 33.34 -0.54
CA SER A 377 24.14 34.22 -1.36
C SER A 377 23.94 34.02 -2.86
N GLU A 378 23.67 32.80 -3.31
CA GLU A 378 23.42 32.50 -4.72
C GLU A 378 22.02 32.96 -5.13
N LEU A 379 21.04 32.88 -4.22
CA LEU A 379 19.75 33.54 -4.42
C LEU A 379 19.93 35.05 -4.56
N ALA A 380 20.73 35.69 -3.72
CA ALA A 380 20.98 37.13 -3.83
C ALA A 380 21.59 37.49 -5.20
N TYR A 381 22.56 36.70 -5.68
CA TYR A 381 23.10 36.85 -7.04
C TYR A 381 22.02 36.70 -8.11
N LEU A 382 21.16 35.69 -7.98
CA LEU A 382 20.06 35.43 -8.92
C LEU A 382 19.05 36.59 -8.94
N LEU A 383 18.69 37.15 -7.80
CA LEU A 383 17.75 38.26 -7.71
C LEU A 383 18.31 39.56 -8.33
N GLU A 384 19.62 39.76 -8.26
CA GLU A 384 20.30 40.89 -8.89
C GLU A 384 20.36 40.77 -10.42
N HIS A 385 20.52 39.55 -10.96
CA HIS A 385 20.81 39.32 -12.38
C HIS A 385 19.68 38.64 -13.17
N GLY A 386 18.59 38.22 -12.53
CA GLY A 386 17.43 37.59 -13.17
C GLY A 386 17.79 36.34 -13.98
N ALA A 387 17.28 36.28 -15.23
CA ALA A 387 17.48 35.14 -16.13
C ALA A 387 18.96 34.90 -16.51
N GLU A 388 19.76 35.96 -16.65
CA GLU A 388 21.21 35.82 -16.86
C GLU A 388 21.87 35.18 -15.64
N GLY A 389 21.41 35.54 -14.44
CA GLY A 389 21.84 34.94 -13.18
C GLY A 389 21.58 33.43 -13.14
N GLN A 390 20.41 32.97 -13.60
CA GLN A 390 20.10 31.53 -13.69
C GLN A 390 21.11 30.78 -14.59
N ALA A 391 21.39 31.33 -15.79
CA ALA A 391 22.32 30.72 -16.73
C ALA A 391 23.76 30.69 -16.20
N VAL A 392 24.19 31.77 -15.54
CA VAL A 392 25.52 31.85 -14.92
C VAL A 392 25.66 30.84 -13.78
N LEU A 393 24.69 30.77 -12.87
CA LEU A 393 24.70 29.80 -11.77
C LEU A 393 24.71 28.36 -12.31
N ALA A 394 23.88 28.04 -13.30
CA ALA A 394 23.86 26.72 -13.94
C ALA A 394 25.24 26.36 -14.53
N ARG A 395 25.89 27.30 -15.24
CA ARG A 395 27.23 27.10 -15.78
C ARG A 395 28.26 26.86 -14.68
N LEU A 396 28.26 27.69 -13.63
CA LEU A 396 29.22 27.57 -12.53
C LEU A 396 29.03 26.28 -11.72
N PHE A 397 27.79 25.79 -11.56
CA PHE A 397 27.55 24.47 -10.98
C PHE A 397 28.14 23.35 -11.84
N ALA A 398 27.98 23.42 -13.16
CA ALA A 398 28.53 22.43 -14.09
C ALA A 398 30.06 22.45 -14.15
N GLU A 399 30.69 23.62 -14.08
CA GLU A 399 32.16 23.75 -14.01
C GLU A 399 32.73 23.12 -12.74
N ASN A 400 31.99 23.16 -11.63
CA ASN A 400 32.36 22.56 -10.35
C ASN A 400 31.97 21.08 -10.20
N GLY A 401 31.32 20.48 -11.21
CA GLY A 401 30.82 19.09 -11.13
C GLY A 401 29.72 18.89 -10.08
N GLU A 402 28.95 19.95 -9.81
CA GLU A 402 27.82 19.96 -8.89
C GLU A 402 26.52 20.40 -9.60
N GLU A 403 26.28 19.96 -10.84
CA GLU A 403 25.18 20.44 -11.69
C GLU A 403 23.83 20.47 -10.93
N HIS A 404 23.42 19.32 -10.41
CA HIS A 404 22.15 19.10 -9.72
C HIS A 404 22.33 18.58 -8.29
N LEU A 405 23.57 18.25 -7.89
CA LEU A 405 23.87 17.74 -6.56
C LEU A 405 23.69 18.83 -5.50
N SER A 406 22.79 18.60 -4.55
CA SER A 406 22.48 19.53 -3.48
C SER A 406 23.20 19.15 -2.19
N ARG A 407 24.04 20.07 -1.67
CA ARG A 407 24.83 19.90 -0.44
C ARG A 407 24.57 21.02 0.54
N LEU A 408 24.47 20.70 1.83
CA LEU A 408 24.35 21.69 2.90
C LEU A 408 25.65 22.45 3.18
N LYS A 409 26.79 21.78 3.00
CA LYS A 409 28.12 22.32 3.27
C LYS A 409 28.93 22.39 1.98
N ARG A 410 28.84 23.52 1.29
CA ARG A 410 29.64 23.85 0.10
C ARG A 410 29.96 25.33 0.09
N LYS A 411 30.95 25.73 -0.71
CA LYS A 411 31.18 27.15 -1.00
C LYS A 411 30.12 27.60 -2.02
N PRO A 412 29.60 28.84 -1.92
CA PRO A 412 28.82 29.44 -2.99
C PRO A 412 29.61 29.46 -4.30
N VAL A 413 28.92 29.28 -5.43
CA VAL A 413 29.57 29.37 -6.75
C VAL A 413 29.59 30.80 -7.31
N ALA A 414 28.74 31.69 -6.79
CA ALA A 414 28.68 33.12 -7.11
C ALA A 414 28.60 33.95 -5.83
#